data_AF-A0A3P9JMD7-F1
#
_entry.id   AF-A0A3P9JMD7-F1
#
_cell.length_a   1.000
_cell.length_b   1.000
_cell.length_c   1.000
_cell.angle_alpha   90.00
_cell.angle_beta   90.00
_cell.angle_gamma   90.00
#
_symmetry.space_group_name_H-M   'P 1'
#
loop_
_entity.id
_entity.type
_entity.pdbx_description
1 polymer ?
#
loop_
_entity_poly.entity_id
_entity_poly.type
_entity_poly.pdbx_seq_one_letter_code
_entity_poly.pdbx_strand_id
1 'polypeptide(L)'
;MASLLTWSQKIDPKLDEFFQTLRRKVKIGIVGGSDYPKIAEQLGEGDDVIHKFDYVFAENGTVQYKDGKLVSKHTIQNHLGEELLQDLINFCLSYMGLIKLPKKRGTFIEFRNGMINISPIGRSCTLEERKEFSEIDKREKIREKFVAALKKEFAGKGLRFTKGGLISFDVFPEGWDKRLCLDLLEAEGLEAIYFFGNETSDGGNDYEIFNDPRTIGFTVYSPQHTARLCRELFFDSSPQIFSCPDSCPPVPLPTNPSELDHNRVLTGACL
;
A
#
# COMPACT_ATOMS: atom_id res chain seq x y z
N MET A 1 -3.94 6.30 -1.06
CA MET A 1 -3.51 7.19 0.06
C MET A 1 -4.60 8.24 0.30
N ALA A 2 -5.84 7.80 0.60
CA ALA A 2 -6.91 8.66 1.09
C ALA A 2 -7.72 8.06 2.26
N SER A 3 -7.15 7.07 2.98
CA SER A 3 -7.78 6.51 4.19
C SER A 3 -7.55 7.36 5.44
N LEU A 4 -6.43 8.09 5.52
CA LEU A 4 -6.10 8.99 6.63
C LEU A 4 -5.94 10.46 6.23
N LEU A 5 -5.81 10.75 4.93
CA LEU A 5 -5.43 12.09 4.44
C LEU A 5 -6.12 12.41 3.12
N THR A 6 -6.48 13.66 2.90
CA THR A 6 -6.67 14.20 1.54
C THR A 6 -5.30 14.39 0.89
N TRP A 7 -5.18 14.16 -0.43
CA TRP A 7 -3.90 14.22 -1.17
C TRP A 7 -3.00 15.39 -0.74
N SER A 8 -1.79 15.07 -0.23
CA SER A 8 -0.74 16.04 0.11
C SER A 8 -1.09 17.07 1.20
N GLN A 9 -2.00 16.76 2.13
CA GLN A 9 -2.29 17.59 3.30
C GLN A 9 -1.81 16.93 4.59
N LYS A 10 -1.52 17.73 5.63
CA LYS A 10 -1.24 17.25 6.98
C LYS A 10 -2.50 16.68 7.62
N ILE A 11 -2.34 15.72 8.53
CA ILE A 11 -3.45 15.17 9.32
C ILE A 11 -4.16 16.26 10.14
N ASP A 12 -5.49 16.19 10.21
CA ASP A 12 -6.28 17.05 11.08
C ASP A 12 -5.96 16.74 12.56
N PRO A 13 -5.67 17.74 13.42
CA PRO A 13 -5.30 17.50 14.81
C PRO A 13 -6.33 16.70 15.63
N LYS A 14 -7.64 16.87 15.37
CA LYS A 14 -8.69 16.12 16.06
C LYS A 14 -8.69 14.65 15.62
N LEU A 15 -8.33 14.41 14.37
CA LEU A 15 -8.20 13.07 13.84
C LEU A 15 -6.97 12.37 14.40
N ASP A 16 -5.84 13.07 14.52
CA ASP A 16 -4.64 12.56 15.19
C ASP A 16 -4.96 12.16 16.65
N GLU A 17 -5.63 13.03 17.42
CA GLU A 17 -6.07 12.72 18.80
C GLU A 17 -6.98 11.48 18.86
N PHE A 18 -7.88 11.32 17.90
CA PHE A 18 -8.72 10.12 17.80
C PHE A 18 -7.88 8.86 17.61
N PHE A 19 -6.91 8.86 16.69
CA PHE A 19 -6.05 7.69 16.46
C PHE A 19 -5.17 7.38 17.67
N GLN A 20 -4.66 8.40 18.36
CA GLN A 20 -3.94 8.19 19.63
C GLN A 20 -4.84 7.59 20.72
N THR A 21 -6.14 7.88 20.70
CA THR A 21 -7.11 7.24 21.59
C THR A 21 -7.41 5.81 21.16
N LEU A 22 -7.56 5.54 19.86
CA LEU A 22 -7.75 4.21 19.29
C LEU A 22 -6.57 3.28 19.62
N ARG A 23 -5.34 3.80 19.56
CA ARG A 23 -4.11 3.07 19.87
C ARG A 23 -4.08 2.47 21.28
N ARG A 24 -4.84 3.02 22.23
CA ARG A 24 -4.95 2.47 23.59
C ARG A 24 -5.78 1.18 23.66
N LYS A 25 -6.54 0.86 22.60
CA LYS A 25 -7.41 -0.32 22.52
C LYS A 25 -6.89 -1.38 21.56
N VAL A 26 -6.29 -0.96 20.45
CA VAL A 26 -5.77 -1.82 19.38
C VAL A 26 -4.43 -1.28 18.91
N LYS A 27 -3.60 -2.12 18.28
CA LYS A 27 -2.42 -1.62 17.57
C LYS A 27 -2.88 -0.86 16.33
N ILE A 28 -2.22 0.25 16.01
CA ILE A 28 -2.49 1.02 14.79
C ILE A 28 -1.24 1.08 13.92
N GLY A 29 -1.44 1.00 12.62
CA GLY A 29 -0.38 1.11 11.64
C GLY A 29 -0.82 1.94 10.44
N ILE A 30 0.15 2.25 9.59
CA ILE A 30 -0.10 2.92 8.31
C ILE A 30 0.67 2.20 7.21
N VAL A 31 0.07 2.09 6.03
CA VAL A 31 0.73 1.57 4.83
C VAL A 31 0.51 2.50 3.63
N GLY A 32 1.61 2.93 3.02
CA GLY A 32 1.58 3.86 1.90
C GLY A 32 2.65 3.57 0.86
N GLY A 33 2.35 3.87 -0.40
CA GLY A 33 3.32 3.75 -1.50
C GLY A 33 4.35 4.90 -1.57
N SER A 34 4.18 5.93 -0.75
CA SER A 34 5.14 7.03 -0.60
C SER A 34 6.38 6.60 0.18
N ASP A 35 7.50 7.31 -0.01
CA ASP A 35 8.65 7.16 0.87
C ASP A 35 8.35 7.64 2.29
N TYR A 36 9.22 7.24 3.23
CA TYR A 36 9.07 7.58 4.64
C TYR A 36 9.03 9.09 4.90
N PRO A 37 9.95 9.93 4.35
CA PRO A 37 9.92 11.38 4.60
C PRO A 37 8.57 12.02 4.22
N LYS A 38 7.97 11.60 3.11
CA LYS A 38 6.66 12.11 2.70
C LYS A 38 5.53 11.65 3.62
N ILE A 39 5.57 10.41 4.10
CA ILE A 39 4.61 9.91 5.11
C ILE A 39 4.76 10.71 6.42
N ALA A 40 6.00 10.94 6.84
CA ALA A 40 6.33 11.68 8.05
C ALA A 40 5.85 13.14 7.98
N GLU A 41 6.06 13.81 6.83
CA GLU A 41 5.56 15.18 6.59
C GLU A 41 4.03 15.28 6.75
N GLN A 42 3.31 14.24 6.33
CA GLN A 42 1.85 14.24 6.34
C GLN A 42 1.24 13.91 7.71
N LEU A 43 1.91 13.06 8.50
CA LEU A 43 1.34 12.49 9.73
C LEU A 43 2.02 12.97 11.02
N GLY A 44 3.07 13.79 10.91
CA GLY A 44 3.78 14.30 12.06
C GLY A 44 4.68 15.49 11.76
N GLU A 45 5.55 15.79 12.73
CA GLU A 45 6.65 16.71 12.58
C GLU A 45 7.95 15.92 12.75
N GLY A 46 8.88 16.01 11.80
CA GLY A 46 10.12 15.21 11.84
C GLY A 46 9.83 13.71 11.88
N ASP A 47 10.47 13.00 12.82
CA ASP A 47 10.36 11.55 12.97
C ASP A 47 9.24 11.10 13.94
N ASP A 48 8.32 11.98 14.32
CA ASP A 48 7.27 11.61 15.30
C ASP A 48 6.32 10.51 14.80
N VAL A 49 6.20 10.33 13.48
CA VAL A 49 5.25 9.37 12.90
C VAL A 49 5.50 7.92 13.37
N ILE A 50 6.77 7.50 13.52
CA ILE A 50 7.12 6.15 13.98
C ILE A 50 6.87 5.94 15.48
N HIS A 51 6.61 7.03 16.22
CA HIS A 51 6.23 6.98 17.62
C HIS A 51 4.74 7.15 17.83
N LYS A 52 3.99 7.65 16.84
CA LYS A 52 2.53 7.80 16.85
C LYS A 52 1.77 6.53 16.45
N PHE A 53 2.38 5.68 15.64
CA PHE A 53 1.82 4.42 15.17
C PHE A 53 2.71 3.26 15.61
N ASP A 54 2.11 2.10 15.88
CA ASP A 54 2.84 0.88 16.24
C ASP A 54 3.57 0.31 15.02
N TYR A 55 3.01 0.49 13.82
CA TYR A 55 3.63 0.11 12.55
C TYR A 55 3.61 1.25 11.53
N VAL A 56 4.73 1.47 10.85
CA VAL A 56 4.81 2.40 9.71
C VAL A 56 5.43 1.68 8.51
N PHE A 57 4.62 1.45 7.48
CA PHE A 57 5.00 0.77 6.25
C PHE A 57 5.09 1.78 5.10
N ALA A 58 6.31 2.21 4.80
CA ALA A 58 6.60 3.07 3.66
C ALA A 58 6.92 2.25 2.41
N GLU A 59 6.74 2.83 1.24
CA GLU A 59 6.96 2.18 -0.07
C GLU A 59 6.29 0.79 -0.13
N ASN A 60 4.99 0.74 0.19
CA ASN A 60 4.15 -0.47 0.29
C ASN A 60 4.60 -1.49 1.34
N GLY A 61 5.46 -1.12 2.28
CA GLY A 61 6.04 -2.04 3.26
C GLY A 61 7.40 -2.58 2.85
N THR A 62 8.06 -2.04 1.82
CA THR A 62 9.47 -2.34 1.59
C THR A 62 10.37 -1.68 2.63
N VAL A 63 9.92 -0.60 3.27
CA VAL A 63 10.53 -0.04 4.47
C VAL A 63 9.54 -0.15 5.63
N GLN A 64 9.93 -0.88 6.67
CA GLN A 64 9.02 -1.22 7.77
C GLN A 64 9.59 -0.72 9.10
N TYR A 65 8.81 0.08 9.81
CA TYR A 65 9.07 0.45 11.19
C TYR A 65 8.06 -0.20 12.11
N LYS A 66 8.53 -0.62 13.28
CA LYS A 66 7.71 -1.14 14.38
C LYS A 66 8.20 -0.53 15.68
N ASP A 67 7.28 -0.03 16.50
CA ASP A 67 7.59 0.53 17.84
C ASP A 67 8.74 1.55 17.80
N GLY A 68 8.74 2.44 16.81
CA GLY A 68 9.79 3.46 16.64
C GLY A 68 11.13 2.94 16.09
N LYS A 69 11.23 1.67 15.66
CA LYS A 69 12.47 1.07 15.17
C LYS A 69 12.31 0.54 13.74
N LEU A 70 13.33 0.75 12.92
CA LEU A 70 13.41 0.13 11.60
C LEU A 70 13.59 -1.39 11.76
N VAL A 71 12.64 -2.16 11.23
CA VAL A 71 12.64 -3.63 11.29
C VAL A 71 13.26 -4.23 10.04
N SER A 72 12.80 -3.77 8.88
CA SER A 72 13.28 -4.29 7.60
C SER A 72 13.32 -3.21 6.54
N LYS A 73 14.27 -3.40 5.63
CA LYS A 73 14.35 -2.67 4.37
C LYS A 73 14.59 -3.67 3.26
N HIS A 74 13.54 -3.97 2.50
CA HIS A 74 13.59 -4.82 1.32
C HIS A 74 14.11 -4.01 0.15
N THR A 75 15.04 -4.59 -0.60
CA THR A 75 15.55 -3.99 -1.83
C THR A 75 15.31 -4.95 -2.99
N ILE A 76 14.85 -4.42 -4.12
CA ILE A 76 14.44 -5.23 -5.26
C ILE A 76 15.57 -6.14 -5.77
N GLN A 77 16.82 -5.69 -5.69
CA GLN A 77 18.00 -6.49 -6.07
C GLN A 77 18.23 -7.69 -5.15
N ASN A 78 17.97 -7.56 -3.85
CA ASN A 78 18.14 -8.68 -2.92
C ASN A 78 17.04 -9.73 -3.11
N HIS A 79 15.86 -9.32 -3.58
CA HIS A 79 14.71 -10.21 -3.77
C HIS A 79 14.74 -10.91 -5.14
N LEU A 80 15.00 -10.16 -6.23
CA LEU A 80 15.04 -10.73 -7.59
C LEU A 80 16.38 -11.39 -7.93
N GLY A 81 17.46 -10.98 -7.26
CA GLY A 81 18.83 -11.32 -7.65
C GLY A 81 19.33 -10.48 -8.82
N GLU A 82 20.65 -10.30 -8.88
CA GLU A 82 21.31 -9.44 -9.89
C GLU A 82 21.13 -9.94 -11.32
N GLU A 83 21.08 -11.27 -11.56
CA GLU A 83 20.93 -11.82 -12.91
C GLU A 83 19.57 -11.42 -13.53
N LEU A 84 18.46 -11.69 -12.83
CA LEU A 84 17.13 -11.33 -13.30
C LEU A 84 16.96 -9.81 -13.43
N LEU A 85 17.55 -9.07 -12.50
CA LEU A 85 17.50 -7.61 -12.51
C LEU A 85 18.23 -7.03 -13.73
N GLN A 86 19.42 -7.54 -14.03
CA GLN A 86 20.18 -7.12 -15.21
C GLN A 86 19.51 -7.55 -16.51
N ASP A 87 18.92 -8.76 -16.57
CA ASP A 87 18.10 -9.18 -17.71
C ASP A 87 16.95 -8.19 -17.98
N LEU A 88 16.22 -7.82 -16.93
CA LEU A 88 15.13 -6.83 -17.02
C LEU A 88 15.62 -5.47 -17.51
N ILE A 89 16.70 -4.95 -16.93
CA ILE A 89 17.29 -3.65 -17.29
C ILE A 89 17.77 -3.67 -18.74
N ASN A 90 18.52 -4.70 -19.14
CA ASN A 90 19.08 -4.83 -20.48
C ASN A 90 17.98 -4.98 -21.54
N PHE A 91 16.92 -5.74 -21.25
CA PHE A 91 15.75 -5.82 -22.11
C PHE A 91 15.09 -4.43 -22.25
N CYS A 92 14.90 -3.71 -21.15
CA CYS A 92 14.27 -2.39 -21.18
C CYS A 92 15.08 -1.38 -21.99
N LEU A 93 16.40 -1.34 -21.80
CA LEU A 93 17.32 -0.47 -22.55
C LEU A 93 17.27 -0.80 -24.05
N SER A 94 17.34 -2.09 -24.40
CA SER A 94 17.29 -2.54 -25.79
C SER A 94 15.97 -2.18 -26.46
N TYR A 95 14.84 -2.46 -25.78
CA TYR A 95 13.50 -2.14 -26.29
C TYR A 95 13.33 -0.63 -26.49
N MET A 96 13.72 0.19 -25.50
CA MET A 96 13.65 1.65 -25.60
C MET A 96 14.60 2.22 -26.66
N GLY A 97 15.72 1.56 -26.95
CA GLY A 97 16.62 1.92 -28.03
C GLY A 97 15.95 1.94 -29.41
N LEU A 98 14.98 1.05 -29.62
CA LEU A 98 14.25 0.88 -30.88
C LEU A 98 13.05 1.83 -31.02
N ILE A 99 12.47 2.31 -29.90
CA ILE A 99 11.35 3.26 -29.94
C ILE A 99 11.84 4.61 -30.47
N LYS A 100 11.23 5.12 -31.54
CA LYS A 100 11.43 6.49 -32.01
C LYS A 100 10.33 7.40 -31.44
N LEU A 101 10.74 8.44 -30.75
CA LEU A 101 9.86 9.47 -30.18
C LEU A 101 10.28 10.84 -30.73
N PRO A 102 9.37 11.83 -30.80
CA PRO A 102 9.76 13.20 -31.14
C PRO A 102 10.82 13.76 -30.20
N LYS A 103 10.78 13.36 -28.92
CA LYS A 103 11.72 13.80 -27.88
C LYS A 103 12.08 12.62 -26.99
N LYS A 104 13.38 12.50 -26.66
CA LYS A 104 13.90 11.70 -25.54
C LYS A 104 14.73 12.61 -24.65
N ARG A 105 14.71 12.35 -23.35
CA ARG A 105 15.48 13.08 -22.34
C ARG A 105 16.42 12.09 -21.64
N GLY A 106 16.41 12.03 -20.31
CA GLY A 106 17.20 11.09 -19.53
C GLY A 106 16.37 10.45 -18.42
N THR A 107 17.01 9.59 -17.63
CA THR A 107 16.35 8.81 -16.58
C THR A 107 15.22 7.95 -17.16
N PHE A 108 15.58 7.09 -18.11
CA PHE A 108 14.67 6.12 -18.72
C PHE A 108 14.32 4.97 -17.77
N ILE A 109 15.25 4.64 -16.89
CA ILE A 109 15.11 3.65 -15.83
C ILE A 109 15.48 4.37 -14.54
N GLU A 110 14.53 4.46 -13.60
CA GLU A 110 14.77 4.99 -12.25
C GLU A 110 14.65 3.83 -11.26
N PHE A 111 15.75 3.55 -10.58
CA PHE A 111 15.83 2.50 -9.57
C PHE A 111 15.33 3.02 -8.22
N ARG A 112 14.39 2.31 -7.60
CA ARG A 112 13.84 2.62 -6.26
C ARG A 112 14.00 1.39 -5.36
N ASN A 113 13.70 1.51 -4.07
CA ASN A 113 13.84 0.37 -3.15
C ASN A 113 12.92 -0.78 -3.56
N GLY A 114 11.64 -0.45 -3.80
CA GLY A 114 10.58 -1.42 -4.09
C GLY A 114 10.32 -1.76 -5.56
N MET A 115 10.88 -0.98 -6.49
CA MET A 115 10.46 -1.05 -7.88
C MET A 115 11.47 -0.40 -8.82
N ILE A 116 11.33 -0.69 -10.11
CA ILE A 116 11.99 0.03 -11.19
C ILE A 116 10.93 0.78 -11.98
N ASN A 117 11.07 2.11 -12.07
CA ASN A 117 10.21 2.93 -12.93
C ASN A 117 10.83 3.06 -14.33
N ILE A 118 10.05 2.70 -15.35
CA ILE A 118 10.47 2.74 -16.76
C ILE A 118 9.71 3.83 -17.51
N SER A 119 10.43 4.75 -18.15
CA SER A 119 9.87 5.88 -18.90
C SER A 119 10.48 5.96 -20.31
N PRO A 120 9.73 5.65 -21.39
CA PRO A 120 10.25 5.70 -22.75
C PRO A 120 10.75 7.07 -23.20
N ILE A 121 10.10 8.16 -22.75
CA ILE A 121 10.54 9.54 -23.00
C ILE A 121 11.70 9.95 -22.08
N GLY A 122 11.85 9.31 -20.92
CA GLY A 122 12.75 9.71 -19.83
C GLY A 122 12.07 10.65 -18.84
N ARG A 123 12.33 10.49 -17.53
CA ARG A 123 11.64 11.24 -16.46
C ARG A 123 12.05 12.72 -16.36
N SER A 124 13.21 13.08 -16.88
CA SER A 124 13.72 14.46 -16.89
C SER A 124 13.09 15.36 -17.96
N CYS A 125 11.94 14.97 -18.52
CA CYS A 125 11.15 15.78 -19.44
C CYS A 125 10.31 16.85 -18.74
N THR A 126 10.04 17.94 -19.46
CA THR A 126 9.20 19.05 -18.97
C THR A 126 7.73 18.65 -18.90
N LEU A 127 6.89 19.46 -18.26
CA LEU A 127 5.45 19.18 -18.17
C LEU A 127 4.77 19.16 -19.54
N GLU A 128 5.17 20.05 -20.45
CA GLU A 128 4.68 20.12 -21.82
C GLU A 128 5.03 18.84 -22.59
N GLU A 129 6.27 18.37 -22.45
CA GLU A 129 6.76 17.13 -23.06
C GLU A 129 6.06 15.90 -22.48
N ARG A 130 5.73 15.90 -21.19
CA ARG A 130 4.91 14.84 -20.56
C ARG A 130 3.53 14.74 -21.18
N LYS A 131 2.87 15.88 -21.41
CA LYS A 131 1.54 15.95 -22.06
C LYS A 131 1.63 15.48 -23.51
N GLU A 132 2.62 15.94 -24.25
CA GLU A 132 2.85 15.51 -25.64
C GLU A 132 3.07 13.99 -25.72
N PHE A 133 3.94 13.42 -24.89
CA PHE A 133 4.14 11.97 -24.83
C PHE A 133 2.87 11.22 -24.45
N SER A 134 2.10 11.71 -23.49
CA SER A 134 0.83 11.10 -23.09
C SER A 134 -0.15 11.00 -24.26
N GLU A 135 -0.27 12.04 -25.10
CA GLU A 135 -1.15 12.00 -26.26
C GLU A 135 -0.64 11.04 -27.36
N ILE A 136 0.68 10.96 -27.55
CA ILE A 136 1.29 9.97 -28.45
C ILE A 136 1.05 8.55 -27.94
N ASP A 137 1.30 8.31 -26.65
CA ASP A 137 1.15 7.01 -26.01
C ASP A 137 -0.30 6.50 -26.05
N LYS A 138 -1.29 7.39 -25.89
CA LYS A 138 -2.72 7.03 -26.08
C LYS A 138 -3.01 6.52 -27.49
N ARG A 139 -2.45 7.18 -28.52
CA ARG A 139 -2.67 6.82 -29.93
C ARG A 139 -1.89 5.58 -30.34
N GLU A 140 -0.63 5.48 -29.93
CA GLU A 140 0.32 4.48 -30.42
C GLU A 140 0.48 3.28 -29.48
N LYS A 141 -0.06 3.39 -28.25
CA LYS A 141 -0.04 2.37 -27.20
C LYS A 141 1.37 1.92 -26.84
N ILE A 142 2.29 2.87 -26.72
CA ILE A 142 3.73 2.59 -26.55
C ILE A 142 3.99 1.81 -25.26
N ARG A 143 3.51 2.32 -24.12
CA ARG A 143 3.68 1.67 -22.81
C ARG A 143 2.94 0.35 -22.72
N GLU A 144 1.72 0.26 -23.28
CA GLU A 144 0.93 -0.97 -23.30
C GLU A 144 1.66 -2.09 -24.07
N LYS A 145 2.16 -1.79 -25.27
CA LYS A 145 2.95 -2.73 -26.08
C LYS A 145 4.25 -3.13 -25.37
N PHE A 146 4.92 -2.18 -24.73
CA PHE A 146 6.15 -2.44 -23.99
C PHE A 146 5.90 -3.35 -22.78
N VAL A 147 4.88 -3.07 -21.97
CA VAL A 147 4.47 -3.93 -20.85
C VAL A 147 4.05 -5.32 -21.35
N ALA A 148 3.34 -5.42 -22.47
CA ALA A 148 2.99 -6.72 -23.05
C ALA A 148 4.23 -7.53 -23.47
N ALA A 149 5.24 -6.89 -24.07
CA ALA A 149 6.51 -7.53 -24.40
C ALA A 149 7.26 -7.99 -23.15
N LEU A 150 7.33 -7.16 -22.10
CA LEU A 150 7.93 -7.51 -20.81
C LEU A 150 7.21 -8.69 -20.14
N LYS A 151 5.87 -8.68 -20.11
CA LYS A 151 5.08 -9.78 -19.55
C LYS A 151 5.33 -11.10 -20.27
N LYS A 152 5.54 -11.06 -21.59
CA LYS A 152 5.86 -12.24 -22.39
C LYS A 152 7.28 -12.73 -22.11
N GLU A 153 8.26 -11.83 -22.10
CA GLU A 153 9.67 -12.16 -21.89
C GLU A 153 9.95 -12.71 -20.48
N PHE A 154 9.35 -12.09 -19.47
CA PHE A 154 9.57 -12.42 -18.06
C PHE A 154 8.42 -13.25 -17.48
N ALA A 155 7.69 -13.98 -18.33
CA ALA A 155 6.60 -14.85 -17.89
C ALA A 155 7.08 -15.87 -16.86
N GLY A 156 6.37 -15.99 -15.75
CA GLY A 156 6.72 -16.91 -14.66
C GLY A 156 7.87 -16.45 -13.76
N LYS A 157 8.49 -15.29 -14.01
CA LYS A 157 9.59 -14.76 -13.18
C LYS A 157 9.13 -13.85 -12.02
N GLY A 158 7.85 -13.90 -11.66
CA GLY A 158 7.30 -13.17 -10.51
C GLY A 158 7.37 -11.64 -10.62
N LEU A 159 7.22 -11.08 -11.82
CA LEU A 159 7.18 -9.62 -12.04
C LEU A 159 5.76 -9.11 -12.28
N ARG A 160 5.45 -7.97 -11.69
CA ARG A 160 4.20 -7.22 -11.87
C ARG A 160 4.50 -5.86 -12.50
N PHE A 161 3.50 -5.34 -13.20
CA PHE A 161 3.61 -4.14 -14.02
C PHE A 161 2.38 -3.26 -13.82
N THR A 162 2.59 -2.02 -13.39
CA THR A 162 1.51 -1.05 -13.16
C THR A 162 1.77 0.24 -13.92
N LYS A 163 0.72 0.83 -14.51
CA LYS A 163 0.85 2.08 -15.24
C LYS A 163 1.17 3.23 -14.27
N GLY A 164 2.26 3.95 -14.52
CA GLY A 164 2.77 5.03 -13.68
C GLY A 164 2.49 6.40 -14.31
N GLY A 165 1.41 7.05 -13.87
CA GLY A 165 1.05 8.41 -14.33
C GLY A 165 1.01 8.55 -15.86
N LEU A 166 1.52 9.69 -16.36
CA LEU A 166 1.44 10.05 -17.78
C LEU A 166 2.53 9.45 -18.67
N ILE A 167 3.72 9.17 -18.13
CA ILE A 167 4.91 8.90 -18.94
C ILE A 167 5.57 7.54 -18.68
N SER A 168 5.26 6.87 -17.58
CA SER A 168 6.00 5.69 -17.13
C SER A 168 5.09 4.54 -16.76
N PHE A 169 5.71 3.43 -16.39
CA PHE A 169 5.12 2.29 -15.70
C PHE A 169 6.14 1.73 -14.71
N ASP A 170 5.65 1.13 -13.64
CA ASP A 170 6.46 0.53 -12.58
C ASP A 170 6.56 -0.98 -12.79
N VAL A 171 7.74 -1.51 -12.56
CA VAL A 171 8.03 -2.96 -12.51
C VAL A 171 8.45 -3.29 -11.09
N PHE A 172 7.79 -4.27 -10.48
CA PHE A 172 8.05 -4.68 -9.11
C PHE A 172 7.81 -6.18 -8.95
N PRO A 173 8.39 -6.82 -7.92
CA PRO A 173 8.13 -8.23 -7.65
C PRO A 173 6.66 -8.47 -7.31
N GLU A 174 6.17 -9.65 -7.62
CA GLU A 174 4.84 -10.09 -7.19
C GLU A 174 4.73 -10.04 -5.65
N GLY A 175 3.60 -9.52 -5.16
CA GLY A 175 3.37 -9.34 -3.72
C GLY A 175 3.95 -8.04 -3.13
N TRP A 176 4.72 -7.26 -3.89
CA TRP A 176 5.26 -5.96 -3.44
C TRP A 176 4.28 -4.78 -3.62
N ASP A 177 3.00 -5.09 -3.81
CA ASP A 177 1.91 -4.17 -3.47
C ASP A 177 1.77 -4.09 -1.93
N LYS A 178 0.69 -3.46 -1.43
CA LYS A 178 0.53 -3.25 0.01
C LYS A 178 0.51 -4.54 0.84
N ARG A 179 0.27 -5.71 0.24
CA ARG A 179 0.31 -7.00 0.94
C ARG A 179 1.66 -7.33 1.55
N LEU A 180 2.76 -6.73 1.08
CA LEU A 180 4.09 -6.97 1.63
C LEU A 180 4.18 -6.67 3.14
N CYS A 181 3.38 -5.73 3.66
CA CYS A 181 3.38 -5.45 5.10
C CYS A 181 2.72 -6.56 5.93
N LEU A 182 1.87 -7.39 5.33
CA LEU A 182 1.11 -8.43 6.03
C LEU A 182 2.01 -9.54 6.55
N ASP A 183 3.15 -9.80 5.90
CA ASP A 183 4.10 -10.82 6.35
C ASP A 183 4.69 -10.50 7.72
N LEU A 184 4.92 -9.21 8.01
CA LEU A 184 5.33 -8.78 9.36
C LEU A 184 4.18 -8.93 10.36
N LEU A 185 2.96 -8.54 9.98
CA LEU A 185 1.80 -8.55 10.87
C LEU A 185 1.32 -9.96 11.21
N GLU A 186 1.44 -10.90 10.28
CA GLU A 186 1.11 -12.30 10.49
C GLU A 186 2.03 -12.95 11.54
N ALA A 187 3.31 -12.59 11.55
CA ALA A 187 4.27 -13.05 12.54
C ALA A 187 4.02 -12.53 13.97
N GLU A 188 3.18 -11.49 14.12
CA GLU A 188 2.86 -10.89 15.43
C GLU A 188 1.80 -11.64 16.22
N GLY A 189 1.15 -12.65 15.63
CA GLY A 189 0.09 -13.41 16.29
C GLY A 189 -1.15 -12.58 16.64
N LEU A 190 -1.50 -11.61 15.78
CA LEU A 190 -2.72 -10.80 15.91
C LEU A 190 -3.96 -11.66 15.63
N GLU A 191 -5.04 -11.49 16.39
CA GLU A 191 -6.32 -12.16 16.14
C GLU A 191 -6.99 -11.67 14.85
N ALA A 192 -6.86 -10.37 14.55
CA ALA A 192 -7.46 -9.77 13.36
C ALA A 192 -6.63 -8.60 12.81
N ILE A 193 -6.60 -8.44 11.49
CA ILE A 193 -6.03 -7.26 10.82
C ILE A 193 -7.16 -6.53 10.11
N TYR A 194 -7.47 -5.33 10.57
CA TYR A 194 -8.46 -4.46 9.95
C TYR A 194 -7.76 -3.50 9.00
N PHE A 195 -8.20 -3.46 7.74
CA PHE A 195 -7.59 -2.61 6.72
C PHE A 195 -8.60 -1.58 6.21
N PHE A 196 -8.23 -0.30 6.20
CA PHE A 196 -9.07 0.80 5.74
C PHE A 196 -8.46 1.43 4.48
N GLY A 197 -9.11 1.23 3.33
CA GLY A 197 -8.61 1.66 2.02
C GLY A 197 -9.62 2.49 1.24
N ASN A 198 -9.14 3.41 0.40
CA ASN A 198 -9.99 4.28 -0.41
C ASN A 198 -10.02 3.90 -1.89
N GLU A 199 -9.04 3.11 -2.36
CA GLU A 199 -8.91 2.61 -3.73
C GLU A 199 -9.02 1.08 -3.77
N THR A 200 -10.14 0.55 -3.26
CA THR A 200 -10.35 -0.89 -3.01
C THR A 200 -11.04 -1.64 -4.15
N SER A 201 -11.39 -0.95 -5.25
CA SER A 201 -11.90 -1.55 -6.48
C SER A 201 -10.77 -2.07 -7.37
N ASP A 202 -11.08 -2.98 -8.29
CA ASP A 202 -10.10 -3.56 -9.24
C ASP A 202 -9.26 -2.47 -9.94
N GLY A 203 -7.95 -2.64 -9.94
CA GLY A 203 -6.96 -1.68 -10.44
C GLY A 203 -6.61 -0.53 -9.48
N GLY A 204 -7.26 -0.43 -8.32
CA GLY A 204 -6.92 0.51 -7.25
C GLY A 204 -5.74 0.04 -6.41
N ASN A 205 -4.96 0.96 -5.84
CA ASN A 205 -3.74 0.60 -5.11
C ASN A 205 -3.98 -0.05 -3.73
N ASP A 206 -5.23 -0.10 -3.26
CA ASP A 206 -5.62 -0.80 -2.02
C ASP A 206 -6.28 -2.16 -2.32
N TYR A 207 -6.53 -2.49 -3.60
CA TYR A 207 -7.33 -3.65 -4.00
C TYR A 207 -6.75 -4.96 -3.47
N GLU A 208 -5.45 -5.19 -3.66
CA GLU A 208 -4.84 -6.48 -3.32
C GLU A 208 -4.79 -6.73 -1.82
N ILE A 209 -4.45 -5.72 -1.01
CA ILE A 209 -4.46 -5.84 0.45
C ILE A 209 -5.88 -5.95 1.00
N PHE A 210 -6.84 -5.21 0.44
CA PHE A 210 -8.24 -5.25 0.85
C PHE A 210 -8.89 -6.63 0.65
N ASN A 211 -8.51 -7.33 -0.43
CA ASN A 211 -9.01 -8.67 -0.74
C ASN A 211 -8.11 -9.80 -0.20
N ASP A 212 -7.01 -9.48 0.49
CA ASP A 212 -6.14 -10.49 1.10
C ASP A 212 -6.90 -11.17 2.26
N PRO A 213 -6.97 -12.51 2.30
CA PRO A 213 -7.73 -13.24 3.32
C PRO A 213 -7.23 -13.02 4.75
N ARG A 214 -6.03 -12.48 4.93
CA ARG A 214 -5.50 -12.09 6.26
C ARG A 214 -6.12 -10.80 6.79
N THR A 215 -6.89 -10.07 5.98
CA THR A 215 -7.47 -8.77 6.36
C THR A 215 -9.00 -8.78 6.39
N ILE A 216 -9.55 -7.92 7.24
CA ILE A 216 -10.95 -7.51 7.26
C ILE A 216 -11.01 -6.10 6.66
N GLY A 217 -11.34 -6.03 5.38
CA GLY A 217 -11.29 -4.79 4.59
C GLY A 217 -12.51 -3.89 4.75
N PHE A 218 -12.27 -2.58 4.90
CA PHE A 218 -13.28 -1.52 4.89
C PHE A 218 -12.96 -0.47 3.82
N THR A 219 -13.88 -0.29 2.88
CA THR A 219 -13.81 0.81 1.92
C THR A 219 -14.20 2.13 2.59
N VAL A 220 -13.29 3.10 2.58
CA VAL A 220 -13.50 4.43 3.15
C VAL A 220 -13.42 5.52 2.08
N TYR A 221 -14.06 6.65 2.35
CA TYR A 221 -14.21 7.75 1.38
C TYR A 221 -13.62 9.06 1.89
N SER A 222 -13.32 9.13 3.19
CA SER A 222 -12.70 10.27 3.83
C SER A 222 -12.08 9.85 5.16
N PRO A 223 -11.13 10.63 5.70
CA PRO A 223 -10.56 10.37 7.02
C PRO A 223 -11.61 10.36 8.14
N GLN A 224 -12.66 11.19 8.03
CA GLN A 224 -13.78 11.21 8.97
C GLN A 224 -14.64 9.93 8.87
N HIS A 225 -14.78 9.37 7.66
CA HIS A 225 -15.45 8.09 7.48
C HIS A 225 -14.67 6.96 8.18
N THR A 226 -13.34 6.94 8.03
CA THR A 226 -12.45 6.01 8.75
C THR A 226 -12.63 6.13 10.27
N ALA A 227 -12.58 7.34 10.82
CA ALA A 227 -12.75 7.56 12.26
C ALA A 227 -14.14 7.12 12.77
N ARG A 228 -15.19 7.32 11.97
CA ARG A 228 -16.55 6.85 12.30
C ARG A 228 -16.58 5.32 12.39
N LEU A 229 -16.07 4.61 11.39
CA LEU A 229 -16.04 3.14 11.40
C LEU A 229 -15.19 2.59 12.55
N CYS A 230 -14.02 3.17 12.82
CA CYS A 230 -13.21 2.77 13.97
C CYS A 230 -13.94 3.01 15.30
N ARG A 231 -14.75 4.07 15.42
CA ARG A 231 -15.58 4.29 16.61
C ARG A 231 -16.62 3.18 16.77
N GLU A 232 -17.35 2.88 15.71
CA GLU A 232 -18.38 1.84 15.68
C GLU A 232 -17.82 0.45 16.01
N LEU A 233 -16.60 0.14 15.54
CA LEU A 233 -15.97 -1.17 15.75
C LEU A 233 -15.34 -1.33 17.14
N PHE A 234 -14.68 -0.29 17.66
CA PHE A 234 -13.78 -0.44 18.83
C PHE A 234 -14.24 0.33 20.07
N PHE A 235 -15.21 1.22 19.95
CA PHE A 235 -15.70 2.04 21.07
C PHE A 235 -17.17 1.80 21.39
N ASP A 236 -17.99 1.56 20.38
CA ASP A 236 -19.41 1.31 20.59
C ASP A 236 -19.58 -0.12 21.10
N SER A 237 -19.92 -0.23 22.39
CA SER A 237 -20.20 -1.50 23.06
C SER A 237 -21.58 -2.01 22.63
N SER A 238 -21.72 -2.42 21.38
CA SER A 238 -22.91 -3.14 20.91
C SER A 238 -22.48 -4.44 20.26
N PRO A 239 -22.98 -5.60 20.72
CA PRO A 239 -22.75 -6.85 20.02
C PRO A 239 -23.49 -6.78 18.68
N GLN A 240 -22.82 -6.33 17.62
CA GLN A 240 -23.32 -6.52 16.28
C GLN A 240 -23.09 -7.98 15.91
N ILE A 241 -24.14 -8.79 16.12
CA ILE A 241 -24.26 -10.10 15.51
C ILE A 241 -24.28 -9.87 14.01
N PHE A 242 -23.15 -10.11 13.34
CA PHE A 242 -23.18 -10.33 11.89
C PHE A 242 -23.94 -11.63 11.67
N SER A 243 -25.24 -11.52 11.37
CA SER A 243 -26.06 -12.65 10.97
C SER A 243 -25.55 -13.19 9.64
N CYS A 244 -24.82 -14.31 9.69
CA CYS A 244 -24.62 -15.17 8.54
C CYS A 244 -26.00 -15.74 8.12
N PRO A 245 -26.34 -15.81 6.83
CA PRO A 245 -27.60 -16.40 6.40
C PRO A 245 -27.61 -17.91 6.72
N ASP A 246 -28.52 -18.28 7.62
CA ASP A 246 -29.09 -19.58 7.93
C ASP A 246 -28.28 -20.84 7.57
N SER A 247 -27.60 -21.43 8.57
CA SER A 247 -27.71 -22.87 8.91
C SER A 247 -26.66 -23.31 9.94
N CYS A 248 -26.89 -23.02 11.22
CA CYS A 248 -26.30 -23.82 12.32
C CYS A 248 -27.13 -23.67 13.61
N PRO A 249 -27.30 -24.74 14.41
CA PRO A 249 -28.15 -24.73 15.61
C PRO A 249 -27.52 -23.90 16.75
N PRO A 250 -28.34 -23.35 17.67
CA PRO A 250 -27.87 -22.42 18.68
C PRO A 250 -27.01 -23.12 19.75
N VAL A 251 -25.86 -22.52 20.06
CA VAL A 251 -25.02 -22.89 21.21
C VAL A 251 -25.54 -22.16 22.46
N PRO A 252 -25.59 -22.79 23.67
CA PRO A 252 -26.17 -22.16 24.85
C PRO A 252 -25.33 -20.98 25.36
N LEU A 253 -25.99 -19.88 25.72
CA LEU A 253 -25.40 -18.73 26.40
C LEU A 253 -25.05 -19.06 27.87
N PRO A 254 -23.89 -18.64 28.38
CA PRO A 254 -23.58 -18.75 29.80
C PRO A 254 -24.38 -17.72 30.62
N THR A 255 -24.91 -18.20 31.73
CA THR A 255 -25.69 -17.47 32.73
C THR A 255 -24.78 -16.91 33.83
N ASN A 256 -24.22 -15.71 33.63
CA ASN A 256 -23.98 -14.74 34.73
C ASN A 256 -23.29 -13.45 34.25
N PRO A 257 -23.80 -12.25 34.61
CA PRO A 257 -23.15 -10.97 34.36
C PRO A 257 -22.40 -10.49 35.61
N SER A 258 -21.23 -11.06 35.93
CA SER A 258 -20.38 -10.52 37.00
C SER A 258 -18.90 -10.88 36.90
N GLU A 259 -18.34 -10.96 35.69
CA GLU A 259 -16.90 -10.80 35.48
C GLU A 259 -16.71 -9.69 34.45
N LEU A 260 -16.46 -8.48 34.96
CA LEU A 260 -15.88 -7.39 34.18
C LEU A 260 -14.47 -7.82 33.82
N ASP A 261 -14.37 -8.47 32.66
CA ASP A 261 -13.12 -8.98 32.11
C ASP A 261 -12.28 -7.80 31.58
N HIS A 262 -11.40 -7.30 32.45
CA HIS A 262 -10.35 -6.35 32.11
C HIS A 262 -9.27 -6.94 31.16
N ASN A 263 -9.44 -8.17 30.64
CA ASN A 263 -8.51 -8.84 29.73
C ASN A 263 -8.97 -8.97 28.27
N ARG A 264 -10.01 -8.28 27.81
CA ARG A 264 -10.24 -8.12 26.36
C ARG A 264 -9.25 -7.13 25.75
N VAL A 265 -7.98 -7.51 25.70
CA VAL A 265 -7.00 -6.89 24.80
C VAL A 265 -7.45 -7.26 23.40
N LEU A 266 -8.08 -6.32 22.67
CA LEU A 266 -8.37 -6.51 21.26
C LEU A 266 -7.03 -6.60 20.52
N THR A 267 -6.53 -7.82 20.32
CA THR A 267 -5.26 -8.04 19.63
C THR A 267 -5.48 -7.89 18.11
N GLY A 268 -5.61 -6.65 17.66
CA GLY A 268 -5.77 -6.34 16.23
C GLY A 268 -4.90 -5.18 15.77
N ALA A 269 -4.57 -5.17 14.49
CA ALA A 269 -3.91 -4.04 13.82
C ALA A 269 -4.90 -3.33 12.91
N CYS A 270 -4.96 -1.99 12.99
CA CYS A 270 -5.69 -1.14 12.06
C CYS A 270 -4.71 -0.48 11.09
N LEU A 271 -4.76 -0.80 9.80
CA LEU A 271 -3.94 -0.24 8.73
C LEU A 271 -4.70 0.80 7.88
#